data_AF-A0A949YUP4-F1
#
_entry.id   AF-A0A949YUP4-F1
#
_cell.length_a   1.000
_cell.length_b   1.000
_cell.length_c   1.000
_cell.angle_alpha   90.00
_cell.angle_beta   90.00
_cell.angle_gamma   90.00
#
_symmetry.space_group_name_H-M   'P 1'
#
loop_
_entity.id
_entity.type
_entity.pdbx_description
1 polymer ?
#
loop_
_entity_poly.entity_id
_entity_poly.type
_entity_poly.pdbx_seq_one_letter_code
_entity_poly.pdbx_strand_id
1 'polypeptide(L)' 'MRCSKCGTDNPEGKKFCGNCSAALGNRSHQCGADNPAGNRFCGDCGAALAASVVLSL' A
#
# COMPACT_ATOMS: atom_id res chain seq x y z
N MET A 1 0.10 4.29 10.41
CA MET A 1 -0.31 3.14 9.58
C MET A 1 0.38 1.86 10.04
N ARG A 2 -0.40 0.80 10.32
CA ARG A 2 0.10 -0.49 10.81
C ARG A 2 0.50 -1.39 9.65
N CYS A 3 1.72 -1.95 9.67
CA CYS A 3 2.20 -2.84 8.62
C CYS A 3 1.49 -4.20 8.66
N SER A 4 0.88 -4.62 7.55
CA SER A 4 0.19 -5.91 7.45
C SER A 4 1.14 -7.12 7.46
N LYS A 5 2.44 -6.94 7.16
CA LYS A 5 3.42 -8.03 7.09
C LYS A 5 4.10 -8.33 8.42
N CYS A 6 4.45 -7.31 9.21
CA CYS A 6 5.18 -7.49 10.47
C CYS A 6 4.49 -6.86 11.69
N GLY A 7 3.36 -6.18 11.52
CA GLY A 7 2.63 -5.56 12.62
C GLY A 7 3.31 -4.33 13.23
N THR A 8 4.36 -3.78 12.63
CA THR A 8 4.97 -2.51 13.11
C THR A 8 4.10 -1.31 12.76
N ASP A 9 3.87 -0.41 13.72
CA ASP A 9 3.26 0.91 13.45
C ASP A 9 4.27 1.83 12.75
N ASN A 10 3.85 2.45 11.66
CA ASN A 10 4.65 3.39 10.86
C ASN A 10 3.96 4.75 10.79
N PRO A 11 4.71 5.87 10.69
CA PRO A 11 4.13 7.18 10.43
C PRO A 11 3.29 7.19 9.15
N GLU A 12 2.29 8.05 9.10
CA GLU A 12 1.49 8.23 7.88
C GLU A 12 2.34 8.78 6.72
N GLY A 13 1.92 8.49 5.49
CA GLY A 13 2.64 8.88 4.26
C GLY A 13 3.92 8.09 3.98
N LYS A 14 4.29 7.10 4.80
CA LYS A 14 5.43 6.21 4.50
C LYS A 14 5.04 5.21 3.41
N LYS A 15 5.92 5.05 2.42
CA LYS A 15 5.73 4.11 1.30
C LYS A 15 6.10 2.68 1.69
N PHE A 16 7.12 2.52 2.53
CA PHE A 16 7.66 1.24 2.98
C PHE A 16 7.76 1.19 4.50
N CYS A 17 7.66 -0.01 5.06
CA CYS A 17 7.83 -0.26 6.47
C CYS A 17 9.29 -0.07 6.88
N GLY A 18 9.54 0.76 7.90
CA GLY A 18 10.90 0.98 8.41
C GLY A 18 11.55 -0.24 9.06
N ASN A 19 10.78 -1.30 9.36
CA ASN A 19 11.29 -2.52 10.00
C ASN A 19 11.49 -3.67 9.00
N CYS A 20 10.52 -3.91 8.11
CA CYS A 20 10.56 -5.07 7.20
C CYS A 20 10.58 -4.72 5.70
N SER A 21 10.64 -3.43 5.35
CA SER A 21 10.65 -2.91 3.98
C SER A 21 9.41 -3.24 3.12
N ALA A 22 8.37 -3.86 3.68
CA ALA A 22 7.11 -4.11 2.98
C ALA A 22 6.40 -2.79 2.62
N ALA A 23 5.74 -2.74 1.47
CA ALA A 23 4.94 -1.58 1.07
C ALA A 23 3.76 -1.36 2.06
N LEU A 24 3.52 -0.11 2.44
CA LEU A 24 2.48 0.29 3.39
C LEU A 24 1.24 0.91 2.73
N GLY A 25 1.26 1.11 1.42
CA GLY A 25 0.16 1.71 0.67
C GLY A 25 0.26 1.36 -0.82
N ASN A 26 -0.84 1.57 -1.54
CA ASN A 26 -0.91 1.30 -2.97
C ASN A 26 -0.86 2.61 -3.75
N ARG A 27 0.11 2.74 -4.65
CA ARG A 27 0.07 3.83 -5.64
C ARG A 27 -0.79 3.42 -6.82
N SER A 28 -1.69 4.31 -7.22
CA SER A 28 -2.43 4.11 -8.46
C SER A 28 -1.47 4.18 -9.65
N HIS A 29 -1.46 3.15 -10.49
CA HIS A 29 -0.71 3.18 -11.75
C HIS A 29 -1.33 4.15 -12.78
N GLN A 30 -2.59 4.56 -12.57
CA GLN A 30 -3.32 5.39 -13.52
C GLN A 30 -3.15 6.89 -13.24
N CYS A 31 -3.12 7.31 -11.98
CA CYS A 31 -3.00 8.74 -11.61
C CYS A 31 -1.83 9.05 -10.67
N GLY A 32 -1.10 8.05 -10.16
CA GLY A 32 0.04 8.25 -9.27
C GLY A 32 -0.31 8.56 -7.81
N ALA A 33 -1.60 8.70 -7.46
CA ALA A 33 -2.04 8.97 -6.10
C ALA A 33 -1.64 7.86 -5.13
N ASP A 34 -1.18 8.25 -3.94
CA ASP A 34 -0.90 7.36 -2.82
C ASP A 34 -2.24 6.98 -2.15
N ASN A 35 -2.49 5.68 -1.97
CA ASN A 35 -3.70 5.17 -1.34
C ASN A 35 -3.34 4.34 -0.08
N PRO A 36 -4.19 4.36 0.96
CA PRO A 36 -4.03 3.51 2.13
C PRO A 36 -3.88 2.03 1.76
N ALA A 37 -3.12 1.27 2.55
CA ALA A 37 -3.11 -0.19 2.43
C ALA A 37 -4.53 -0.75 2.61
N GLY A 38 -4.87 -1.75 1.78
CA GLY A 38 -6.17 -2.42 1.81
C GLY A 38 -7.21 -1.82 0.86
N ASN A 39 -7.00 -0.60 0.35
CA ASN A 39 -7.88 -0.05 -0.68
C ASN A 39 -7.79 -0.88 -1.97
N ARG A 40 -8.96 -1.29 -2.48
CA ARG A 40 -9.08 -2.03 -3.75
C ARG A 40 -9.14 -1.10 -4.97
N PHE A 41 -9.55 0.15 -4.76
CA PHE A 41 -9.69 1.18 -5.79
C PHE A 41 -9.06 2.49 -5.32
N CYS A 42 -8.59 3.28 -6.28
CA CYS A 42 -8.03 4.59 -6.03
C CYS A 42 -9.14 5.56 -5.60
N GLY A 43 -8.98 6.24 -4.47
CA GLY A 43 -9.96 7.22 -4.00
C GLY A 43 -10.09 8.45 -4.90
N ASP A 44 -9.06 8.72 -5.72
CA ASP A 44 -8.96 9.94 -6.53
C ASP A 44 -9.47 9.75 -7.98
N CYS A 45 -9.16 8.59 -8.59
CA CYS A 45 -9.52 8.31 -9.98
C CYS A 45 -10.38 7.04 -10.18
N GLY A 46 -10.68 6.29 -9.12
CA GLY A 46 -11.48 5.06 -9.20
C GLY A 46 -10.77 3.84 -9.81
N ALA A 47 -9.56 4.00 -10.35
CA ALA A 47 -8.80 2.89 -10.94
C ALA A 47 -8.55 1.77 -9.92
N ALA A 48 -8.61 0.51 -10.36
CA ALA A 48 -8.28 -0.62 -9.53
C ALA A 48 -6.82 -0.55 -9.07
N LEU A 49 -6.60 -0.65 -7.76
CA LEU A 49 -5.26 -0.74 -7.19
C LEU A 49 -4.86 -2.21 -7.20
N ALA A 50 -3.69 -2.53 -7.74
CA ALA A 50 -3.19 -3.90 -7.71
C ALA A 50 -3.06 -4.32 -6.24
N ALA A 51 -3.96 -5.20 -5.77
CA ALA A 51 -3.76 -5.86 -4.50
C ALA A 51 -2.38 -6.50 -4.57
N SER A 52 -1.56 -6.31 -3.54
CA SER A 52 -0.26 -6.95 -3.45
C SER A 52 -0.49 -8.46 -3.48
N VAL A 53 -0.50 -9.02 -4.69
CA VAL A 53 -0.39 -10.45 -4.93
C VAL A 53 1.00 -10.74 -4.44
N VAL A 54 1.06 -11.26 -3.21
CA VAL A 54 2.16 -12.13 -2.83
C VAL A 54 2.16 -13.22 -3.90
N LEU A 55 3.02 -13.06 -4.90
CA LEU A 55 3.35 -14.13 -5.81
C LEU A 55 4.16 -15.12 -4.98
N SER A 56 3.44 -15.95 -4.23
CA SER A 56 3.96 -17.17 -3.65
C SER A 56 4.19 -18.13 -4.82
N LEU A 57 5.39 -18.09 -5.39
CA LEU A 57 6.01 -19.29 -5.96
C LEU A 57 6.80 -19.99 -4.86
#